data_AF-A0A0U5K4H2-F1
#
_entry.id   AF-A0A0U5K4H2-F1
#
_cell.length_a   1.000
_cell.length_b   1.000
_cell.length_c   1.000
_cell.angle_alpha   90.00
_cell.angle_beta   90.00
_cell.angle_gamma   90.00
#
_symmetry.space_group_name_H-M   'P 1'
#
loop_
_entity.id
_entity.type
_entity.pdbx_description
1 polymer ?
#
loop_
_entity_poly.entity_id
_entity_poly.type
_entity_poly.pdbx_seq_one_letter_code
_entity_poly.pdbx_strand_id
1 'polypeptide(L)'
;MKREVFRAHINYESIGKLFFDAADERYPTAEKMNQLVSRIVDPIATDPLESVFTKITVLNSIRNMIKGVSPRLYRSMQHRDDLYLAVIEALEDLEDELEELEEKELENEEEEAEAES
;
A
#
# COMPACT_ATOMS: atom_id res chain seq x y z
N MET A 1 4.94 5.79 13.78
CA MET A 1 5.85 4.61 13.85
C MET A 1 7.28 5.04 14.19
N LYS A 2 8.03 4.22 14.96
CA LYS A 2 9.44 4.50 15.24
C LYS A 2 10.30 4.28 13.98
N ARG A 3 11.17 5.24 13.65
CA ARG A 3 12.04 5.21 12.45
C ARG A 3 12.88 3.93 12.30
N GLU A 4 13.38 3.38 13.39
CA GLU A 4 14.19 2.15 13.36
C GLU A 4 13.35 0.94 12.95
N VAL A 5 12.11 0.84 13.47
CA VAL A 5 11.16 -0.21 13.12
C VAL A 5 10.78 -0.09 11.65
N PHE A 6 10.46 1.11 11.19
CA PHE A 6 10.16 1.38 9.78
C PHE A 6 11.30 0.89 8.87
N ARG A 7 12.55 1.29 9.12
CA ARG A 7 13.69 0.90 8.28
C ARG A 7 13.98 -0.60 8.30
N ALA A 8 13.74 -1.25 9.44
CA ALA A 8 13.95 -2.69 9.57
C ALA A 8 12.96 -3.50 8.72
N HIS A 9 11.72 -2.99 8.55
CA HIS A 9 10.63 -3.74 7.90
C HIS A 9 10.30 -3.23 6.50
N ILE A 10 10.48 -1.93 6.23
CA ILE A 10 10.25 -1.26 4.95
C ILE A 10 11.61 -0.81 4.39
N ASN A 11 12.16 -1.65 3.52
CA ASN A 11 13.42 -1.41 2.84
C ASN A 11 13.40 -2.09 1.45
N TYR A 12 14.46 -1.90 0.68
CA TYR A 12 14.52 -2.43 -0.69
C TYR A 12 14.38 -3.96 -0.75
N GLU A 13 14.86 -4.68 0.27
CA GLU A 13 14.81 -6.14 0.29
C GLU A 13 13.38 -6.62 0.57
N SER A 14 12.70 -6.04 1.57
CA SER A 14 11.31 -6.41 1.89
C SER A 14 10.34 -6.01 0.77
N ILE A 15 10.49 -4.81 0.20
CA ILE A 15 9.68 -4.35 -0.93
C ILE A 15 9.96 -5.19 -2.18
N GLY A 16 11.22 -5.57 -2.42
CA GLY A 16 11.59 -6.44 -3.54
C GLY A 16 10.98 -7.84 -3.41
N LYS A 17 11.03 -8.45 -2.21
CA LYS A 17 10.35 -9.73 -1.93
C LYS A 17 8.85 -9.63 -2.17
N LEU A 18 8.23 -8.57 -1.65
CA LEU A 18 6.81 -8.31 -1.84
C LEU A 18 6.42 -8.18 -3.31
N PHE A 19 7.25 -7.52 -4.12
CA PHE A 19 7.05 -7.45 -5.57
C PHE A 19 7.11 -8.82 -6.24
N PHE A 20 8.05 -9.69 -5.86
CA PHE A 20 8.10 -11.04 -6.41
C PHE A 20 6.89 -11.88 -6.00
N ASP A 21 6.42 -11.73 -4.76
CA ASP A 21 5.20 -12.39 -4.30
C ASP A 21 3.97 -11.92 -5.11
N ALA A 22 3.88 -10.61 -5.38
CA ALA A 22 2.83 -10.05 -6.24
C ALA A 22 2.96 -10.51 -7.70
N ALA A 23 4.18 -10.63 -8.23
CA ALA A 23 4.43 -11.05 -9.60
C ALA A 23 4.18 -12.55 -9.84
N ASP A 24 4.25 -13.40 -8.81
CA ASP A 24 3.93 -14.84 -8.92
C ASP A 24 2.43 -15.15 -8.68
N GLU A 25 1.68 -14.20 -8.13
CA GLU A 25 0.23 -14.31 -7.89
C GLU A 25 -0.51 -14.64 -9.19
N ARG A 26 -1.21 -15.78 -9.23
CA ARG A 26 -1.85 -16.31 -10.43
C ARG A 26 -3.06 -15.50 -10.89
N TYR A 27 -3.77 -14.94 -9.92
CA TYR A 27 -5.01 -14.21 -10.13
C TYR A 27 -4.94 -12.94 -9.28
N PRO A 28 -4.23 -11.90 -9.77
CA PRO A 28 -4.09 -10.66 -9.03
C PRO A 28 -5.44 -9.95 -8.93
N THR A 29 -5.73 -9.42 -7.75
CA THR A 29 -6.92 -8.61 -7.44
C THR A 29 -6.52 -7.50 -6.50
N ALA A 30 -7.29 -6.41 -6.46
CA ALA A 30 -7.08 -5.30 -5.53
C ALA A 30 -6.93 -5.78 -4.08
N GLU A 31 -7.88 -6.61 -3.64
CA GLU A 31 -7.90 -7.21 -2.30
C GLU A 31 -6.59 -7.96 -1.98
N LYS A 32 -6.06 -8.76 -2.92
CA LYS A 32 -4.81 -9.49 -2.70
C LYS A 32 -3.60 -8.56 -2.63
N MET A 33 -3.58 -7.50 -3.43
CA MET A 33 -2.51 -6.51 -3.39
C MET A 33 -2.51 -5.77 -2.04
N ASN A 34 -3.70 -5.38 -1.56
CA ASN A 34 -3.90 -4.79 -0.24
C ASN A 34 -3.48 -5.75 0.88
N GLN A 35 -3.88 -7.03 0.81
CA GLN A 35 -3.45 -8.04 1.78
C GLN A 35 -1.93 -8.25 1.80
N LEU A 36 -1.28 -8.28 0.63
CA LEU A 36 0.17 -8.44 0.53
C LEU A 36 0.90 -7.31 1.24
N VAL A 37 0.51 -6.06 0.98
CA VAL A 37 1.17 -4.89 1.58
C VAL A 37 0.84 -4.79 3.08
N SER A 38 -0.39 -5.10 3.46
CA SER A 38 -0.83 -5.12 4.85
C SER A 38 0.00 -6.07 5.73
N ARG A 39 0.48 -7.19 5.20
CA ARG A 39 1.37 -8.13 5.93
C ARG A 39 2.66 -7.49 6.44
N ILE A 40 3.17 -6.45 5.77
CA ILE A 40 4.40 -5.78 6.17
C ILE A 40 4.16 -4.44 6.87
N VAL A 41 3.01 -3.79 6.64
CA VAL A 41 2.68 -2.46 7.20
C VAL A 41 1.91 -2.57 8.52
N ASP A 42 0.85 -3.37 8.57
CA ASP A 42 -0.03 -3.44 9.76
C ASP A 42 0.69 -3.82 11.05
N PRO A 43 1.70 -4.73 11.07
CA PRO A 43 2.39 -5.07 12.30
C PRO A 43 3.26 -3.95 12.89
N ILE A 44 3.56 -2.90 12.11
CA ILE A 44 4.51 -1.85 12.50
C ILE A 44 3.89 -0.45 12.55
N ALA A 45 2.78 -0.23 11.85
CA ALA A 45 2.01 1.00 11.91
C ALA A 45 1.23 1.06 13.23
N THR A 46 1.27 2.22 13.88
CA THR A 46 0.56 2.46 15.15
C THR A 46 -0.64 3.38 14.99
N ASP A 47 -0.69 4.07 13.86
CA ASP A 47 -1.67 5.08 13.52
C ASP A 47 -2.34 4.69 12.19
N PRO A 48 -3.69 4.74 12.07
CA PRO A 48 -4.39 4.36 10.85
C PRO A 48 -3.97 5.17 9.62
N LEU A 49 -3.82 6.49 9.76
CA LEU A 49 -3.48 7.39 8.66
C LEU A 49 -2.04 7.11 8.17
N GLU A 50 -1.09 6.97 9.09
CA GLU A 50 0.27 6.52 8.78
C GLU A 50 0.28 5.14 8.11
N SER A 51 -0.59 4.22 8.53
CA SER A 51 -0.72 2.89 7.94
C SER A 51 -1.13 2.97 6.48
N VAL A 52 -2.25 3.64 6.18
CA VAL A 52 -2.78 3.77 4.82
C VAL A 52 -1.78 4.48 3.92
N PHE A 53 -1.22 5.60 4.38
CA PHE A 53 -0.18 6.34 3.64
C PHE A 53 1.05 5.46 3.32
N THR A 54 1.47 4.63 4.26
CA THR A 54 2.59 3.70 4.05
C THR A 54 2.22 2.62 3.03
N LYS A 55 1.01 2.08 3.07
CA LYS A 55 0.52 1.09 2.08
C LYS A 55 0.51 1.67 0.67
N ILE A 56 -0.03 2.88 0.51
CA ILE A 56 -0.03 3.63 -0.77
C ILE A 56 1.40 3.79 -1.30
N THR A 57 2.34 4.17 -0.44
CA THR A 57 3.75 4.36 -0.83
C THR A 57 4.40 3.06 -1.33
N VAL A 58 4.12 1.95 -0.66
CA VAL A 58 4.64 0.62 -1.06
C VAL A 58 4.00 0.16 -2.37
N LEU A 59 2.68 0.27 -2.53
CA LEU A 59 2.01 -0.11 -3.77
C LEU A 59 2.43 0.76 -4.96
N ASN A 60 2.66 2.06 -4.75
CA ASN A 60 3.24 2.92 -5.78
C ASN A 60 4.62 2.43 -6.24
N SER A 61 5.43 1.93 -5.31
CA SER A 61 6.72 1.32 -5.62
C SER A 61 6.55 0.03 -6.43
N ILE A 62 5.58 -0.82 -6.08
CA ILE A 62 5.21 -2.03 -6.83
C ILE A 62 4.74 -1.68 -8.26
N ARG A 63 3.82 -0.73 -8.39
CA ARG A 63 3.32 -0.22 -9.68
C ARG A 63 4.45 0.22 -10.60
N ASN A 64 5.43 0.94 -10.05
CA ASN A 64 6.60 1.40 -10.80
C ASN A 64 7.52 0.24 -11.19
N MET A 65 7.73 -0.73 -10.29
CA MET A 65 8.50 -1.93 -10.60
C MET A 65 7.85 -2.74 -11.72
N ILE A 66 6.52 -2.86 -11.75
CA ILE A 66 5.81 -3.62 -12.80
C ILE A 66 6.18 -3.13 -14.21
N LYS A 67 6.25 -1.79 -14.37
CA LYS A 67 6.66 -1.13 -15.62
C LYS A 67 8.16 -1.24 -15.92
N GLY A 68 8.99 -1.29 -14.88
CA GLY A 68 10.45 -1.20 -14.99
C GLY A 68 11.19 -2.53 -15.17
N VAL A 69 10.56 -3.66 -14.83
CA VAL A 69 11.20 -4.98 -14.89
C VAL A 69 10.95 -5.73 -16.20
N SER A 70 11.75 -6.77 -16.47
CA SER A 70 11.61 -7.60 -17.66
C SER A 70 10.24 -8.29 -17.72
N PRO A 71 9.54 -8.29 -18.87
CA PRO A 71 8.29 -9.02 -19.04
C PRO A 71 8.38 -10.54 -18.79
N ARG A 72 9.59 -11.10 -18.81
CA ARG A 72 9.85 -12.53 -18.53
C ARG A 72 9.51 -12.97 -17.11
N LEU A 73 9.34 -12.02 -16.18
CA LEU A 73 8.91 -12.33 -14.82
C LEU A 73 7.43 -12.69 -14.73
N TYR A 74 6.63 -12.34 -15.76
CA TYR A 74 5.20 -12.59 -15.77
C TYR A 74 4.87 -13.82 -16.61
N ARG A 75 3.75 -14.46 -16.30
CA ARG A 75 3.24 -15.65 -17.02
C ARG A 75 2.89 -15.32 -18.48
N SER A 76 2.42 -14.10 -18.72
CA SER A 76 2.10 -13.56 -20.04
C SER A 76 2.04 -12.03 -19.96
N MET A 77 1.89 -11.37 -21.10
CA MET A 77 1.64 -9.93 -21.13
C MET A 77 0.31 -9.57 -20.48
N GLN A 78 -0.73 -10.36 -20.73
CA GLN A 78 -2.03 -10.20 -20.08
C GLN A 78 -1.90 -10.27 -18.56
N HIS A 79 -1.17 -11.25 -18.04
CA HIS A 79 -0.95 -11.40 -16.60
C HIS A 79 -0.27 -10.18 -15.96
N ARG A 80 0.70 -9.57 -16.66
CA ARG A 80 1.32 -8.31 -16.21
C ARG A 80 0.30 -7.18 -16.17
N ASP A 81 -0.53 -7.07 -17.20
CA ASP A 81 -1.52 -6.01 -17.32
C ASP A 81 -2.63 -6.19 -16.27
N ASP A 82 -3.06 -7.43 -16.00
CA ASP A 82 -4.00 -7.77 -14.92
C ASP A 82 -3.41 -7.42 -13.54
N LEU A 83 -2.14 -7.75 -13.29
CA LEU A 83 -1.45 -7.36 -12.06
C LEU A 83 -1.35 -5.84 -11.93
N TYR A 84 -1.05 -5.15 -13.02
CA TYR A 84 -0.95 -3.70 -13.03
C TYR A 84 -2.29 -3.04 -12.72
N LEU A 85 -3.39 -3.54 -13.28
CA LEU A 85 -4.75 -3.08 -13.00
C LEU A 85 -5.14 -3.35 -11.55
N ALA A 86 -4.87 -4.55 -11.04
CA ALA A 86 -5.13 -4.90 -9.63
C ALA A 86 -4.39 -3.97 -8.66
N VAL A 87 -3.17 -3.53 -8.99
CA VAL A 87 -2.43 -2.55 -8.18
C VAL A 87 -3.03 -1.15 -8.28
N ILE A 88 -3.60 -0.76 -9.43
CA ILE A 88 -4.30 0.53 -9.55
C ILE A 88 -5.58 0.51 -8.71
N GLU A 89 -6.41 -0.51 -8.86
CA GLU A 89 -7.64 -0.66 -8.08
C GLU A 89 -7.35 -0.66 -6.57
N ALA A 90 -6.30 -1.36 -6.14
CA ALA A 90 -5.86 -1.35 -4.74
C ALA A 90 -5.40 0.03 -4.25
N LEU A 91 -4.78 0.84 -5.12
CA LEU A 91 -4.39 2.21 -4.80
C LEU A 91 -5.61 3.11 -4.67
N GLU A 92 -6.58 2.99 -5.58
CA GLU A 92 -7.84 3.74 -5.52
C GLU A 92 -8.59 3.43 -4.22
N ASP A 93 -8.73 2.14 -3.84
CA ASP A 93 -9.35 1.74 -2.57
C ASP A 93 -8.67 2.37 -1.34
N LEU A 94 -7.34 2.47 -1.35
CA LEU A 94 -6.57 3.05 -0.23
C LEU A 94 -6.58 4.58 -0.25
N GLU A 95 -6.64 5.20 -1.41
CA GLU A 95 -6.77 6.66 -1.56
C GLU A 95 -8.13 7.11 -1.03
N ASP A 96 -9.21 6.38 -1.35
CA ASP A 96 -10.53 6.59 -0.75
C ASP A 96 -10.50 6.41 0.79
N GLU A 97 -9.83 5.37 1.28
CA GLU A 97 -9.66 5.14 2.73
C GLU A 97 -8.86 6.28 3.40
N LEU A 98 -7.85 6.82 2.73
CA LEU A 98 -7.03 7.92 3.24
C LEU A 98 -7.87 9.19 3.36
N GLU A 99 -8.64 9.53 2.33
CA GLU A 99 -9.53 10.69 2.33
C GLU A 99 -10.53 10.61 3.50
N GLU A 100 -11.16 9.44 3.72
CA GLU A 100 -12.06 9.24 4.85
C GLU A 100 -11.40 9.39 6.23
N LEU A 101 -10.11 9.05 6.35
CA LEU A 101 -9.37 9.19 7.60
C LEU A 101 -8.96 10.64 7.86
N GLU A 102 -8.53 11.35 6.82
CA GLU A 102 -8.18 12.77 6.88
C GLU A 102 -9.41 13.63 7.26
N GLU A 103 -10.58 13.34 6.68
CA GLU A 103 -11.84 14.02 7.04
C GLU A 103 -12.20 13.81 8.52
N LYS A 104 -12.09 12.58 9.03
CA LYS A 104 -12.37 12.27 10.45
C LYS A 104 -11.39 12.94 11.40
N GLU A 105 -10.11 13.06 11.03
CA GLU A 105 -9.11 13.74 11.86
C GLU A 105 -9.45 15.24 11.99
N LEU A 106 -9.83 15.89 10.89
CA LEU A 106 -10.26 17.29 10.89
C LEU A 106 -11.51 17.52 11.73
N GLU A 107 -12.53 16.66 11.61
CA GLU A 107 -13.74 16.76 12.43
C GLU A 107 -13.43 16.66 13.94
N ASN A 108 -12.55 15.75 14.33
CA ASN A 108 -12.14 15.61 15.74
C ASN A 108 -11.37 16.84 16.25
N GLU A 109 -10.47 17.42 15.43
CA GLU A 109 -9.74 18.64 15.79
C GLU A 109 -10.68 19.85 15.99
N GLU A 110 -11.71 19.96 15.16
CA GLU A 110 -12.74 21.01 15.29
C GLU A 110 -13.56 20.83 16.57
N GLU A 111 -13.98 19.60 16.89
CA GLU A 111 -14.71 19.30 18.13
C GLU A 111 -13.89 19.59 19.40
N GLU A 112 -12.60 19.24 19.40
CA GLU A 112 -11.69 19.54 20.52
C GLU A 112 -11.50 21.06 20.70
N ALA A 113 -11.35 21.80 19.60
CA ALA A 113 -11.21 23.26 19.64
C ALA A 113 -12.47 23.97 20.16
N GLU A 114 -13.66 23.48 19.80
CA GLU A 114 -14.92 24.00 20.34
C GLU A 114 -15.08 23.68 21.84
N ALA A 115 -14.67 22.49 22.29
CA ALA A 115 -14.77 22.08 23.69
C ALA A 115 -13.83 22.85 24.63
N GLU A 116 -12.72 23.38 24.12
CA GLU A 116 -11.77 24.21 24.88
C GLU A 116 -12.12 25.71 24.90
N SER A 117 -13.16 26.13 24.16
CA SER A 117 -13.62 27.54 24.06
C SER A 117 -14.75 27.92 25.01
#